data_AF-X1CC04-F1
#
_entry.id   AF-X1CC04-F1
#
_cell.length_a   1.000
_cell.length_b   1.000
_cell.length_c   1.000
_cell.angle_alpha   90.00
_cell.angle_beta   90.00
_cell.angle_gamma   90.00
#
_symmetry.space_group_name_H-M   'P 1'
#
loop_
_entity.id
_entity.type
_entity.pdbx_description
1 polymer ?
#
loop_
_entity_poly.entity_id
_entity_poly.type
_entity_poly.pdbx_seq_one_letter_code
_entity_poly.pdbx_strand_id
1 'polypeptide(L)'
;MAANAWQVFDIFYDEVGSESHDLNGVDVIKMGLVLSGWTPNLATDVSYSVIAGSYEHAANYGYTAGGDIVAATWDAAAGTLTFDVDNNVWTASGGSILARYALLYNSSAGGTNDVIAYCLMDNSPADVEATDGNTLTVTINVS
;
A
#
# COMPACT_ATOMS: atom_id res chain seq x y z
N MET A 1 7.89 9.29 -7.33
CA MET A 1 7.70 10.37 -6.34
C MET A 1 7.93 9.75 -4.97
N ALA A 2 8.57 10.47 -4.04
CA ALA A 2 8.80 9.92 -2.71
C ALA A 2 7.47 9.83 -1.95
N ALA A 3 7.14 8.66 -1.40
CA ALA A 3 6.03 8.56 -0.45
C ALA A 3 6.30 9.45 0.77
N ASN A 4 5.24 10.04 1.34
CA ASN A 4 5.34 10.62 2.67
C ASN A 4 5.54 9.51 3.72
N ALA A 5 5.72 9.89 4.98
CA ALA A 5 5.86 8.94 6.07
C ALA A 5 4.70 7.92 6.07
N TRP A 6 5.05 6.65 6.18
CA TRP A 6 4.08 5.55 6.28
C TRP A 6 3.46 5.53 7.67
N GLN A 7 2.14 5.34 7.73
CA GLN A 7 1.38 5.20 8.96
C GLN A 7 0.84 3.77 9.05
N VAL A 8 1.18 3.09 10.15
CA VAL A 8 0.82 1.69 10.41
C VAL A 8 -0.53 1.63 11.10
N PHE A 9 -1.43 0.76 10.65
CA PHE A 9 -2.75 0.58 11.26
C PHE A 9 -2.66 -0.07 12.64
N ASP A 10 -3.60 0.25 13.54
CA ASP A 10 -3.58 -0.27 14.90
C ASP A 10 -3.79 -1.79 14.93
N ILE A 11 -4.61 -2.32 14.02
CA ILE A 11 -4.91 -3.75 13.91
C ILE A 11 -3.66 -4.59 13.62
N PHE A 12 -2.74 -4.05 12.81
CA PHE A 12 -1.53 -4.75 12.42
C PHE A 12 -0.66 -5.11 13.63
N TYR A 13 -0.61 -4.24 14.65
CA TYR A 13 0.14 -4.52 15.88
C TYR A 13 -0.43 -5.71 16.67
N ASP A 14 -1.76 -5.86 16.68
CA ASP A 14 -2.43 -7.00 17.32
C ASP A 14 -2.23 -8.29 16.51
N GLU A 15 -2.29 -8.17 15.18
CA GLU A 15 -2.17 -9.29 14.24
C GLU A 15 -0.74 -9.84 14.15
N VAL A 16 0.29 -9.01 14.35
CA VAL A 16 1.68 -9.46 14.49
C VAL A 16 1.83 -10.36 15.73
N GLY A 17 1.16 -10.04 16.84
CA GLY A 17 1.17 -10.87 18.05
C GLY A 17 0.34 -12.15 17.93
N SER A 18 -0.64 -12.14 17.03
CA SER A 18 -1.56 -13.26 16.77
C SER A 18 -1.07 -14.20 15.65
N GLU A 19 0.11 -13.95 15.08
CA GLU A 19 0.68 -14.70 13.95
C GLU A 19 -0.19 -14.64 12.66
N SER A 20 -1.03 -13.62 12.50
CA SER A 20 -1.85 -13.44 11.28
C SER A 20 -1.02 -12.94 10.09
N HIS A 21 0.15 -12.33 10.37
CA HIS A 21 1.10 -11.88 9.35
C HIS A 21 2.42 -12.65 9.42
N ASP A 22 2.74 -13.38 8.36
CA ASP A 22 4.08 -13.92 8.09
C ASP A 22 4.90 -12.96 7.21
N LEU A 23 5.46 -11.92 7.83
CA LEU A 23 6.17 -10.85 7.12
C LEU A 23 7.57 -11.23 6.63
N ASN A 24 8.07 -12.42 6.96
CA ASN A 24 9.41 -12.89 6.57
C ASN A 24 9.38 -14.24 5.83
N GLY A 25 8.20 -14.67 5.39
CA GLY A 25 7.98 -15.99 4.82
C GLY A 25 7.07 -15.98 3.61
N VAL A 26 5.96 -16.72 3.69
CA VAL A 26 5.16 -17.10 2.52
C VAL A 26 4.05 -16.10 2.17
N ASP A 27 3.75 -15.16 3.06
CA ASP A 27 2.65 -14.25 2.83
C ASP A 27 2.95 -13.25 1.71
N VAL A 28 1.92 -12.97 0.93
CA VAL A 28 2.00 -12.10 -0.23
C VAL A 28 1.58 -10.71 0.18
N ILE A 29 2.58 -9.83 0.29
CA ILE A 29 2.36 -8.40 0.54
C ILE A 29 2.06 -7.71 -0.78
N LYS A 30 1.01 -6.90 -0.78
CA LYS A 30 0.57 -6.14 -1.95
C LYS A 30 0.47 -4.66 -1.64
N MET A 31 0.69 -3.85 -2.68
CA MET A 31 0.50 -2.42 -2.64
C MET A 31 -0.68 -2.02 -3.54
N GLY A 32 -1.70 -1.39 -2.96
CA GLY A 32 -2.87 -0.88 -3.67
C GLY A 32 -2.91 0.65 -3.74
N LEU A 33 -3.59 1.18 -4.76
CA LEU A 33 -3.81 2.62 -4.95
C LEU A 33 -5.23 3.02 -4.53
N VAL A 34 -5.32 4.00 -3.63
CA VAL A 34 -6.60 4.46 -3.05
C VAL A 34 -6.84 5.94 -3.35
N LEU A 35 -8.08 6.26 -3.69
CA LEU A 35 -8.57 7.57 -4.11
C LEU A 35 -8.80 8.51 -2.91
N SER A 36 -8.95 9.80 -3.18
CA SER A 36 -9.19 10.86 -2.19
C SER A 36 -10.52 10.79 -1.43
N GLY A 37 -11.45 9.92 -1.86
CA GLY A 37 -12.72 9.70 -1.18
C GLY A 37 -12.59 8.96 0.16
N TRP A 38 -11.50 8.22 0.37
CA TRP A 38 -11.23 7.55 1.63
C TRP A 38 -10.60 8.52 2.64
N THR A 39 -11.11 8.51 3.87
CA THR A 39 -10.50 9.22 5.01
C THR A 39 -9.85 8.18 5.92
N PRO A 40 -8.52 8.07 5.94
CA PRO A 40 -7.84 7.06 6.73
C PRO A 40 -8.15 7.16 8.23
N ASN A 41 -8.43 6.03 8.86
CA ASN A 41 -8.57 5.92 10.31
C ASN A 41 -7.82 4.69 10.82
N LEU A 42 -6.69 4.94 11.49
CA LEU A 42 -5.78 3.91 12.00
C LEU A 42 -6.45 2.88 12.92
N ALA A 43 -7.49 3.29 13.65
CA ALA A 43 -8.13 2.45 14.66
C ALA A 43 -9.29 1.60 14.11
N THR A 44 -9.90 1.99 12.99
CA THR A 44 -11.13 1.35 12.47
C THR A 44 -10.98 0.72 11.10
N ASP A 45 -9.99 1.14 10.33
CA ASP A 45 -9.69 0.51 9.06
C ASP A 45 -8.89 -0.77 9.34
N VAL A 46 -9.55 -1.92 9.17
CA VAL A 46 -8.98 -3.23 9.52
C VAL A 46 -8.72 -4.14 8.33
N SER A 47 -9.30 -3.86 7.15
CA SER A 47 -9.10 -4.70 5.97
C SER A 47 -9.08 -3.90 4.69
N TYR A 48 -8.18 -4.28 3.79
CA TYR A 48 -8.04 -3.66 2.48
C TYR A 48 -9.31 -3.87 1.65
N SER A 49 -9.98 -5.02 1.78
CA SER A 49 -11.22 -5.29 1.06
C SER A 49 -12.35 -4.29 1.38
N VAL A 50 -12.46 -3.83 2.62
CA VAL A 50 -13.46 -2.82 3.01
C VAL A 50 -13.13 -1.47 2.40
N ILE A 51 -11.86 -1.06 2.42
CA ILE A 51 -11.39 0.20 1.84
C ILE A 51 -11.53 0.17 0.31
N ALA A 52 -11.00 -0.89 -0.31
CA ALA A 52 -10.93 -1.05 -1.76
C ALA A 52 -12.32 -1.15 -2.41
N GLY A 53 -13.31 -1.70 -1.70
CA GLY A 53 -14.67 -1.84 -2.20
C GLY A 53 -15.35 -0.52 -2.60
N SER A 54 -14.87 0.62 -2.10
CA SER A 54 -15.41 1.95 -2.46
C SER A 54 -14.37 2.94 -2.95
N TYR A 55 -13.09 2.74 -2.65
CA TYR A 55 -12.07 3.78 -2.83
C TYR A 55 -10.84 3.34 -3.59
N GLU A 56 -10.75 2.08 -4.04
CA GLU A 56 -9.64 1.67 -4.91
C GLU A 56 -9.69 2.37 -6.27
N HIS A 57 -8.53 2.65 -6.85
CA HIS A 57 -8.45 2.94 -8.27
C HIS A 57 -9.03 1.77 -9.09
N ALA A 58 -9.87 2.07 -10.07
CA ALA A 58 -10.53 1.02 -10.84
C ALA A 58 -9.52 0.19 -11.65
N ALA A 59 -9.87 -1.07 -11.97
CA ALA A 59 -9.06 -1.94 -12.83
C ALA A 59 -9.10 -1.47 -14.29
N ASN A 60 -8.41 -0.38 -14.59
CA ASN A 60 -8.27 0.21 -15.90
C ASN A 60 -6.93 0.96 -16.00
N TYR A 61 -6.66 1.48 -17.19
CA TYR A 61 -5.55 2.39 -17.45
C TYR A 61 -4.15 1.91 -17.05
N GLY A 62 -3.92 0.59 -17.02
CA GLY A 62 -2.65 -0.02 -16.60
C GLY A 62 -2.58 -0.41 -15.12
N TYR A 63 -3.64 -0.19 -14.34
CA TYR A 63 -3.79 -0.67 -12.97
C TYR A 63 -4.60 -1.98 -12.91
N THR A 64 -4.19 -2.90 -12.04
CA THR A 64 -4.91 -4.15 -11.75
C THR A 64 -5.56 -4.04 -10.37
N ALA A 65 -6.83 -4.45 -10.23
CA ALA A 65 -7.49 -4.47 -8.92
C ALA A 65 -6.69 -5.31 -7.90
N GLY A 66 -6.61 -4.80 -6.68
CA GLY A 66 -5.72 -5.25 -5.62
C GLY A 66 -4.25 -4.82 -5.78
N GLY A 67 -3.93 -4.01 -6.80
CA GLY A 67 -2.57 -3.55 -7.06
C GLY A 67 -1.54 -4.68 -7.29
N ASP A 68 -0.26 -4.36 -7.07
CA ASP A 68 0.85 -5.26 -7.37
C ASP A 68 1.44 -5.90 -6.11
N ILE A 69 2.14 -7.01 -6.30
CA ILE A 69 2.93 -7.66 -5.24
C ILE A 69 4.21 -6.85 -5.03
N VAL A 70 4.56 -6.61 -3.76
CA VAL A 70 5.82 -5.99 -3.37
C VAL A 70 6.59 -6.94 -2.47
N ALA A 71 7.86 -7.19 -2.79
CA ALA A 71 8.65 -8.15 -2.03
C ALA A 71 9.09 -7.52 -0.70
N ALA A 72 8.76 -8.19 0.40
CA ALA A 72 9.21 -7.81 1.73
C ALA A 72 10.65 -8.24 2.00
N THR A 73 11.41 -7.37 2.65
CA THR A 73 12.77 -7.63 3.12
C THR A 73 12.94 -7.13 4.54
N TRP A 74 13.89 -7.73 5.25
CA TRP A 74 14.24 -7.36 6.61
C TRP A 74 15.74 -7.10 6.70
N ASP A 75 16.11 -5.93 7.21
CA ASP A 75 17.50 -5.60 7.52
C ASP A 75 17.70 -5.43 9.02
N ALA A 76 18.78 -6.02 9.54
CA ALA A 76 19.12 -5.97 10.96
C ALA A 76 20.43 -5.21 11.14
N ALA A 77 20.33 -3.97 11.61
CA ALA A 77 21.48 -3.09 11.80
C ALA A 77 21.46 -2.41 13.18
N ALA A 78 22.58 -2.45 13.89
CA ALA A 78 22.78 -1.77 15.18
C ALA A 78 21.68 -2.02 16.24
N GLY A 79 21.11 -3.25 16.27
CA GLY A 79 20.04 -3.61 17.21
C GLY A 79 18.64 -3.14 16.80
N THR A 80 18.50 -2.59 15.58
CA THR A 80 17.21 -2.27 14.94
C THR A 80 16.95 -3.30 13.85
N LEU A 81 15.71 -3.77 13.78
CA LEU A 81 15.21 -4.60 12.69
C LEU A 81 14.23 -3.77 11.87
N THR A 82 14.52 -3.57 10.58
CA THR A 82 13.75 -2.72 9.67
C THR A 82 13.03 -3.59 8.66
N PHE A 83 11.72 -3.41 8.54
CA PHE A 83 10.91 -3.96 7.47
C PHE A 83 10.93 -3.00 6.27
N ASP A 84 11.17 -3.53 5.08
CA ASP A 84 11.19 -2.78 3.84
C ASP A 84 10.47 -3.56 2.73
N VAL A 85 9.97 -2.87 1.71
CA VAL A 85 9.42 -3.47 0.50
C VAL A 85 9.93 -2.77 -0.75
N ASP A 86 9.91 -3.47 -1.88
CA ASP A 86 10.30 -2.87 -3.15
C ASP A 86 9.44 -1.64 -3.52
N ASN A 87 10.08 -0.67 -4.18
CA ASN A 87 9.36 0.42 -4.84
C ASN A 87 8.39 -0.14 -5.87
N ASN A 88 7.19 0.43 -5.96
CA ASN A 88 6.22 0.01 -6.96
C ASN A 88 5.98 1.05 -8.07
N VAL A 89 5.74 0.56 -9.28
CA VAL A 89 5.59 1.38 -10.49
C VAL A 89 4.43 0.89 -11.35
N TRP A 90 3.43 1.74 -11.54
CA TRP A 90 2.37 1.53 -12.52
C TRP A 90 2.60 2.40 -13.75
N THR A 91 2.40 1.85 -14.95
CA THR A 91 2.46 2.62 -16.20
C THR A 91 1.04 2.90 -16.68
N ALA A 92 0.67 4.17 -16.77
CA ALA A 92 -0.64 4.57 -17.26
C ALA A 92 -0.78 4.25 -18.76
N SER A 93 -1.87 3.58 -19.15
CA SER A 93 -2.10 3.14 -20.53
C SER A 93 -3.57 3.20 -20.95
N GLY A 94 -3.90 4.04 -21.93
CA GLY A 94 -5.27 4.24 -22.42
C GLY A 94 -6.10 5.20 -21.55
N GLY A 95 -5.46 5.91 -20.61
CA GLY A 95 -6.05 6.92 -19.72
C GLY A 95 -5.11 7.27 -18.57
N SER A 96 -5.58 8.10 -17.63
CA SER A 96 -4.79 8.50 -16.45
C SER A 96 -5.04 7.58 -15.26
N ILE A 97 -3.98 7.27 -14.51
CA ILE A 97 -4.07 6.72 -13.16
C ILE A 97 -4.09 7.88 -12.17
N LEU A 98 -5.06 7.87 -11.26
CA LEU A 98 -5.27 8.86 -10.20
C LEU A 98 -5.29 8.14 -8.86
N ALA A 99 -4.54 8.63 -7.88
CA ALA A 99 -4.63 8.15 -6.52
C ALA A 99 -4.12 9.19 -5.51
N ARG A 100 -4.55 9.05 -4.26
CA ARG A 100 -4.18 9.91 -3.14
C ARG A 100 -3.26 9.19 -2.16
N TYR A 101 -3.51 7.91 -1.96
CA TYR A 101 -2.83 7.07 -1.00
C TYR A 101 -2.29 5.80 -1.68
N ALA A 102 -1.20 5.28 -1.14
CA ALA A 102 -0.78 3.90 -1.36
C ALA A 102 -0.96 3.12 -0.06
N LEU A 103 -1.50 1.90 -0.15
CA LEU A 103 -1.73 1.02 1.01
C LEU A 103 -0.95 -0.27 0.83
N LEU A 104 -0.27 -0.70 1.89
CA LEU A 104 0.29 -2.03 2.02
C LEU A 104 -0.68 -2.92 2.78
N TYR A 105 -0.87 -4.14 2.30
CA TYR A 105 -1.72 -5.13 2.94
C TYR A 105 -1.22 -6.54 2.67
N ASN A 106 -1.54 -7.46 3.57
CA ASN A 106 -1.25 -8.87 3.42
C ASN A 106 -2.41 -9.56 2.70
N SER A 107 -2.21 -9.97 1.45
CA SER A 107 -3.23 -10.67 0.67
C SER A 107 -3.37 -12.16 0.99
N SER A 108 -2.45 -12.72 1.78
CA SER A 108 -2.45 -14.12 2.20
C SER A 108 -3.06 -14.34 3.59
N ALA A 109 -3.06 -13.32 4.46
CA ALA A 109 -3.60 -13.43 5.81
C ALA A 109 -5.09 -13.77 5.80
N GLY A 110 -5.45 -14.99 6.23
CA GLY A 110 -6.81 -15.42 6.54
C GLY A 110 -7.88 -15.29 5.44
N GLY A 111 -7.51 -14.83 4.23
CA GLY A 111 -8.45 -14.36 3.20
C GLY A 111 -9.09 -12.99 3.48
N THR A 112 -8.63 -12.25 4.49
CA THR A 112 -9.22 -10.97 4.94
C THR A 112 -8.54 -9.73 4.35
N ASN A 113 -7.39 -9.90 3.67
CA ASN A 113 -6.60 -8.80 3.11
C ASN A 113 -6.24 -7.76 4.18
N ASP A 114 -5.60 -8.22 5.25
CA ASP A 114 -5.32 -7.44 6.46
C ASP A 114 -4.38 -6.27 6.15
N VAL A 115 -4.76 -5.08 6.60
CA VAL A 115 -4.02 -3.84 6.29
C VAL A 115 -2.77 -3.73 7.16
N ILE A 116 -1.68 -3.23 6.56
CA ILE A 116 -0.40 -3.05 7.24
C ILE A 116 -0.15 -1.57 7.49
N ALA A 117 -0.06 -0.79 6.40
CA ALA A 117 0.24 0.63 6.48
C ALA A 117 -0.29 1.39 5.26
N TYR A 118 -0.37 2.70 5.37
CA TYR A 118 -0.62 3.58 4.23
C TYR A 118 0.34 4.76 4.21
N CYS A 119 0.53 5.36 3.05
CA CYS A 119 1.18 6.65 2.92
C CYS A 119 0.32 7.62 2.10
N LEU A 120 0.36 8.89 2.45
CA LEU A 120 -0.09 9.96 1.58
C LEU A 120 0.94 10.15 0.46
N MET A 121 0.51 10.17 -0.80
CA MET A 121 1.44 10.28 -1.92
C MET A 121 1.86 11.73 -2.21
N ASP A 122 0.99 12.71 -1.95
CA ASP A 122 1.32 14.14 -2.09
C ASP A 122 0.65 14.96 -0.97
N ASN A 123 1.43 15.83 -0.33
CA ASN A 123 1.00 16.64 0.82
C ASN A 123 0.35 17.98 0.42
N SER A 124 0.45 18.39 -0.85
CA SER A 124 -0.50 19.33 -1.41
C SER A 124 -1.85 18.60 -1.54
N PRO A 125 -3.00 19.24 -1.28
CA PRO A 125 -4.31 18.58 -1.25
C PRO A 125 -4.83 18.13 -2.64
N ALA A 126 -3.95 17.66 -3.53
CA ALA A 126 -4.26 17.14 -4.86
C ALA A 126 -4.02 15.63 -4.97
N ASP A 127 -4.82 14.97 -5.82
CA ASP A 127 -4.51 13.62 -6.25
C ASP A 127 -3.25 13.61 -7.10
N VAL A 128 -2.55 12.49 -7.07
CA VAL A 128 -1.38 12.23 -7.89
C VAL A 128 -1.88 11.59 -9.17
N GLU A 129 -1.56 12.24 -10.29
CA GLU A 129 -1.95 11.79 -11.61
C GLU A 129 -0.73 11.34 -12.42
N ALA A 130 -0.80 10.12 -12.95
CA ALA A 130 0.03 9.71 -14.07
C ALA A 130 -0.84 9.65 -15.32
N THR A 131 -0.60 10.58 -16.25
CA THR A 131 -1.30 10.59 -17.55
C THR A 131 -0.79 9.46 -18.45
N ASP A 132 -1.56 9.13 -19.49
CA ASP A 132 -1.21 8.09 -20.47
C ASP A 132 0.26 8.14 -20.93
N GLY A 133 0.93 7.00 -20.90
CA GLY A 133 2.35 6.84 -21.23
C GLY A 133 3.34 7.21 -20.11
N ASN A 134 2.89 7.79 -19.00
CA ASN A 134 3.73 8.12 -17.85
C ASN A 134 3.59 7.08 -16.72
N THR A 135 4.54 7.08 -15.81
CA THR A 135 4.56 6.16 -14.66
C THR A 135 4.12 6.84 -13.36
N LEU A 136 3.28 6.15 -12.60
CA LEU A 136 3.04 6.44 -11.19
C LEU A 136 4.00 5.58 -10.37
N THR A 137 4.94 6.21 -9.69
CA THR A 137 5.95 5.53 -8.87
C THR A 137 5.76 5.88 -7.41
N VAL A 138 5.53 4.86 -6.58
CA VAL A 138 5.55 4.93 -5.12
C VAL A 138 6.94 4.47 -4.68
N THR A 139 7.74 5.43 -4.22
CA THR A 139 9.05 5.13 -3.66
C THR A 139 8.94 4.92 -2.15
N ILE A 140 9.22 3.71 -1.69
CA ILE A 140 9.45 3.39 -0.29
C ILE A 140 10.77 4.05 0.08
N ASN A 141 10.74 5.00 1.02
CA ASN A 141 11.97 5.61 1.49
C ASN A 141 12.71 4.63 2.39
N VAL A 142 13.88 4.17 1.94
CA VAL A 142 14.88 3.56 2.79
C VAL A 142 15.33 4.60 3.81
N SER A 143 15.10 4.34 5.09
CA SER A 143 15.79 5.05 6.18
C SER A 143 16.94 4.21 6.70
#